data_AF-A0A936IWA0-F1
#
_entry.id   AF-A0A936IWA0-F1
#
_cell.length_a   1.000
_cell.length_b   1.000
_cell.length_c   1.000
_cell.angle_alpha   90.00
_cell.angle_beta   90.00
_cell.angle_gamma   90.00
#
_symmetry.space_group_name_H-M   'P 1'
#
loop_
_entity.id
_entity.type
_entity.pdbx_description
1 polymer ?
#
loop_
_entity_poly.entity_id
_entity_poly.type
_entity_poly.pdbx_seq_one_letter_code
_entity_poly.pdbx_strand_id
1 'polypeptide(L)'
;MLRRSFLPLALSPLLFAEEYPYGPDSARQPGVPQGKVTKHTLNTSAVYPGTVHDYWIYVPAQYDPARPAAVMIFQDGANFVNETGHSRVPIVFDNLIHKGEMPVTIGIFISPGVLPARRPGEQARFYRSFQYDAATGRYARFLIDEILPLVGKSYNLTDDPNLRALSGASSGGNCSFTAAWERPDAFRRVVSFIAGFTHQRGALILPSQVRKFEGKPLRVFLQDGTGDVNIQSNQDMIAALDLAGYDAKLVVGNEGHNMKHGGPLLPDALRWVWRDWTRPVAKPLTSFASRFVDPSIEWERVSSGHKFTEGPAVDPDGNVYFSDIPNNRIHRIDHASGRVSVFKEDTGGANGLMFGPDGRLYACQNGKRRIVAYDRNGAESVIAEGAGSNDLAVTTGGEVYFTEPQAKRVWFVNRQGEKRVVHEGIAFPNGVGLSPDQSLLLVADSVNRWVWSFQVQADGSLVHGLPFHRLEIEDETSEGQTRSGADGFTVDSEGFVYVCTRLGLQISDPAGRTSAVLLKPGGKNISNAVFAGPSLDTLYVTAGDHVYRRPMKRQGVFPWKPSQPPKPRL
;
A
#
# COMPACT_ATOMS: atom_id res chain seq x y z
N MET A 1 -47.64 62.91 20.88
CA MET A 1 -47.13 61.63 20.32
C MET A 1 -46.02 61.93 19.33
N LEU A 2 -44.75 61.84 19.74
CA LEU A 2 -43.61 61.84 18.82
C LEU A 2 -42.85 60.52 19.04
N ARG A 3 -42.89 59.62 18.05
CA ARG A 3 -42.09 58.39 18.05
C ARG A 3 -40.69 58.72 17.50
N ARG A 4 -39.65 58.50 18.31
CA ARG A 4 -38.25 58.49 17.86
C ARG A 4 -37.92 57.10 17.34
N SER A 5 -37.52 57.01 16.07
CA SER A 5 -36.97 55.80 15.45
C SER A 5 -35.55 55.58 15.95
N PHE A 6 -35.27 54.41 16.52
CA PHE A 6 -33.91 53.92 16.76
C PHE A 6 -33.49 53.00 15.60
N LEU A 7 -32.41 53.37 14.91
CA LEU A 7 -31.72 52.55 13.93
C LEU A 7 -30.70 51.68 14.69
N PRO A 8 -30.67 50.34 14.55
CA PRO A 8 -29.63 49.55 15.18
C PRO A 8 -28.34 49.68 14.35
N LEU A 9 -27.28 50.16 15.00
CA LEU A 9 -25.92 50.14 14.45
C LEU A 9 -25.43 48.68 14.48
N ALA A 10 -25.34 48.04 13.31
CA ALA A 10 -24.71 46.74 13.19
C ALA A 10 -23.18 46.91 13.33
N LEU A 11 -22.64 46.64 14.51
CA LEU A 11 -21.21 46.43 14.69
C LEU A 11 -20.83 45.11 14.02
N SER A 12 -20.22 45.20 12.83
CA SER A 12 -19.45 44.08 12.29
C SER A 12 -18.20 43.91 13.17
N PRO A 13 -17.91 42.71 13.71
CA PRO A 13 -16.63 42.47 14.35
C PRO A 13 -15.55 42.57 13.26
N LEU A 14 -14.70 43.58 13.36
CA LEU A 14 -13.40 43.57 12.70
C LEU A 14 -12.63 42.39 13.28
N LEU A 15 -12.55 41.29 12.52
CA LEU A 15 -11.58 40.23 12.77
C LEU A 15 -10.18 40.86 12.65
N PHE A 16 -9.55 41.18 13.78
CA PHE A 16 -8.14 41.49 13.79
C PHE A 16 -7.39 40.25 13.27
N ALA A 17 -6.56 40.43 12.23
CA ALA A 17 -5.64 39.39 11.81
C ALA A 17 -4.73 39.05 12.98
N GLU A 18 -4.77 37.80 13.43
CA GLU A 18 -3.88 37.30 14.48
C GLU A 18 -2.45 37.32 13.94
N GLU A 19 -1.54 38.03 14.64
CA GLU A 19 -0.12 37.99 14.27
C GLU A 19 0.50 36.69 14.77
N TYR A 20 1.19 35.98 13.88
CA TYR A 20 2.01 34.81 14.21
C TYR A 20 3.49 35.23 14.24
N PRO A 21 4.00 35.80 15.34
CA PRO A 21 5.39 36.23 15.42
C PRO A 21 6.33 35.02 15.43
N TYR A 22 7.49 35.20 14.80
CA TYR A 22 8.57 34.22 14.88
C TYR A 22 9.12 34.12 16.29
N GLY A 23 9.18 32.91 16.84
CA GLY A 23 9.89 32.62 18.08
C GLY A 23 11.42 32.72 17.91
N PRO A 24 12.18 32.66 19.03
CA PRO A 24 13.64 32.85 19.02
C PRO A 24 14.39 31.83 18.15
N ASP A 25 13.87 30.62 17.99
CA ASP A 25 14.48 29.57 17.16
C ASP A 25 14.38 29.82 15.66
N SER A 26 13.60 30.81 15.24
CA SER A 26 13.52 31.27 13.84
C SER A 26 14.45 32.46 13.54
N ALA A 27 15.31 32.83 14.49
CA ALA A 27 16.32 33.87 14.36
C ALA A 27 17.72 33.32 14.65
N ARG A 28 18.75 33.93 14.06
CA ARG A 28 20.15 33.62 14.36
C ARG A 28 20.44 33.98 15.82
N GLN A 29 21.02 33.05 16.58
CA GLN A 29 21.34 33.24 17.99
C GLN A 29 22.86 33.33 18.20
N PRO A 30 23.35 34.22 19.09
CA PRO A 30 24.76 34.27 19.44
C PRO A 30 25.26 32.93 19.99
N GLY A 31 26.44 32.49 19.54
CA GLY A 31 27.07 31.25 20.01
C GLY A 31 26.54 29.95 19.38
N VAL A 32 25.48 30.01 18.57
CA VAL A 32 24.97 28.84 17.84
C VAL A 32 25.80 28.62 16.57
N PRO A 33 26.48 27.45 16.41
CA PRO A 33 27.21 27.11 15.20
C PRO A 33 26.29 27.08 13.97
N GLN A 34 26.79 27.60 12.84
CA GLN A 34 26.00 27.71 11.61
C GLN A 34 26.38 26.61 10.63
N GLY A 35 25.39 25.87 10.15
CA GLY A 35 25.54 24.92 9.07
C GLY A 35 25.79 25.61 7.72
N LYS A 36 26.22 24.82 6.73
CA LYS A 36 26.53 25.29 5.39
C LYS A 36 25.48 24.82 4.40
N VAL A 37 24.95 25.74 3.59
CA VAL A 37 24.07 25.44 2.46
C VAL A 37 24.86 25.46 1.15
N THR A 38 24.66 24.46 0.29
CA THR A 38 25.23 24.41 -1.07
C THR A 38 24.13 24.13 -2.07
N LYS A 39 24.14 24.84 -3.21
CA LYS A 39 23.20 24.65 -4.32
C LYS A 39 23.79 23.70 -5.36
N HIS A 40 22.95 22.83 -5.90
CA HIS A 40 23.27 21.84 -6.92
C HIS A 40 22.13 21.74 -7.94
N THR A 41 22.40 21.07 -9.06
CA THR A 41 21.40 20.77 -10.09
C THR A 41 21.54 19.31 -10.52
N LEU A 42 20.42 18.58 -10.50
CA LEU A 42 20.28 17.27 -11.11
C LEU A 42 19.81 17.47 -12.55
N ASN A 43 20.68 17.20 -13.52
CA ASN A 43 20.40 17.48 -14.93
C ASN A 43 19.53 16.41 -15.61
N THR A 44 19.46 15.21 -15.03
CA THR A 44 18.69 14.09 -15.56
C THR A 44 18.13 13.23 -14.43
N SER A 45 16.93 12.70 -14.64
CA SER A 45 16.30 11.72 -13.76
C SER A 45 15.84 10.52 -14.60
N ALA A 46 16.08 9.30 -14.11
CA ALA A 46 15.58 8.08 -14.72
C ALA A 46 14.09 7.87 -14.37
N VAL A 47 13.69 8.24 -13.15
CA VAL A 47 12.30 8.18 -12.67
C VAL A 47 11.43 9.25 -13.34
N TYR A 48 12.00 10.43 -13.62
CA TYR A 48 11.36 11.53 -14.35
C TYR A 48 12.19 11.94 -15.58
N PRO A 49 12.13 11.16 -16.68
CA PRO A 49 12.95 11.38 -17.87
C PRO A 49 12.90 12.81 -18.41
N GLY A 50 14.09 13.33 -18.71
CA GLY A 50 14.29 14.66 -19.30
C GLY A 50 14.10 15.83 -18.34
N THR A 51 13.77 15.60 -17.07
CA THR A 51 13.61 16.69 -16.10
C THR A 51 14.94 17.11 -15.49
N VAL A 52 15.03 18.40 -15.20
CA VAL A 52 16.09 19.04 -14.42
C VAL A 52 15.50 19.48 -13.08
N HIS A 53 16.24 19.25 -11.99
CA HIS A 53 15.86 19.67 -10.64
C HIS A 53 16.98 20.45 -9.98
N ASP A 54 16.68 21.66 -9.52
CA ASP A 54 17.55 22.34 -8.57
C ASP A 54 17.33 21.76 -7.16
N TYR A 55 18.42 21.57 -6.43
CA TYR A 55 18.36 21.16 -5.05
C TYR A 55 19.45 21.81 -4.20
N TRP A 56 19.24 21.85 -2.89
CA TRP A 56 20.21 22.37 -1.93
C TRP A 56 20.48 21.33 -0.85
N ILE A 57 21.70 21.34 -0.34
CA ILE A 57 22.12 20.52 0.79
C ILE A 57 22.53 21.46 1.93
N TYR A 58 21.86 21.35 3.07
CA TYR A 58 22.30 21.92 4.34
C TYR A 58 23.06 20.85 5.12
N VAL A 59 24.26 21.20 5.56
CA VAL A 59 25.10 20.36 6.44
C VAL A 59 25.27 21.10 7.77
N PRO A 60 24.82 20.54 8.90
CA PRO A 60 24.97 21.19 10.20
C PRO A 60 26.46 21.25 10.60
N ALA A 61 26.85 22.27 11.36
CA ALA A 61 28.23 22.41 11.84
C ALA A 61 28.68 21.22 12.72
N GLN A 62 27.72 20.54 13.35
CA GLN A 62 27.90 19.37 14.22
C GLN A 62 28.02 18.05 13.44
N TYR A 63 27.98 18.09 12.10
CA TYR A 63 28.11 16.89 11.27
C TYR A 63 29.48 16.21 11.48
N ASP A 64 29.44 14.90 11.75
CA ASP A 64 30.62 14.04 11.86
C ASP A 64 30.53 12.94 10.79
N PRO A 65 31.45 12.88 9.81
CA PRO A 65 31.42 11.87 8.75
C PRO A 65 31.57 10.43 9.27
N ALA A 66 32.09 10.23 10.50
CA ALA A 66 32.16 8.91 11.11
C ALA A 66 30.81 8.38 11.60
N ARG A 67 29.77 9.23 11.70
CA ARG A 67 28.44 8.86 12.18
C ARG A 67 27.38 9.16 11.12
N PRO A 68 26.47 8.22 10.80
CA PRO A 68 25.40 8.49 9.85
C PRO A 68 24.47 9.58 10.38
N ALA A 69 24.28 10.64 9.60
CA ALA A 69 23.38 11.74 9.96
C ALA A 69 21.92 11.38 9.69
N ALA A 70 21.00 11.92 10.50
CA ALA A 70 19.59 11.94 10.15
C ALA A 70 19.36 12.75 8.87
N VAL A 71 18.27 12.49 8.16
CA VAL A 71 17.94 13.18 6.90
C VAL A 71 16.54 13.78 7.00
N MET A 72 16.39 15.01 6.54
CA MET A 72 15.08 15.60 6.31
C MET A 72 15.01 16.22 4.92
N ILE A 73 14.04 15.78 4.12
CA ILE A 73 13.86 16.24 2.74
C ILE A 73 12.67 17.19 2.65
N PHE A 74 12.89 18.36 2.06
CA PHE A 74 11.89 19.42 1.89
C PHE A 74 11.52 19.58 0.42
N GLN A 75 10.23 19.47 0.14
CA GLN A 75 9.65 19.75 -1.18
C GLN A 75 9.49 21.25 -1.39
N ASP A 76 9.59 21.72 -2.63
CA ASP A 76 9.67 23.15 -2.97
C ASP A 76 10.87 23.81 -2.27
N GLY A 77 12.01 23.13 -2.37
CA GLY A 77 13.20 23.36 -1.57
C GLY A 77 13.70 24.81 -1.51
N ALA A 78 13.59 25.54 -2.62
CA ALA A 78 13.98 26.95 -2.69
C ALA A 78 13.28 27.82 -1.63
N ASN A 79 12.02 27.52 -1.30
CA ASN A 79 11.25 28.27 -0.32
C ASN A 79 11.68 27.93 1.12
N PHE A 80 11.92 26.64 1.39
CA PHE A 80 12.28 26.17 2.74
C PHE A 80 13.72 26.51 3.12
N VAL A 81 14.65 26.48 2.16
CA VAL A 81 16.07 26.80 2.40
C VAL A 81 16.32 28.30 2.59
N ASN A 82 15.37 29.16 2.20
CA ASN A 82 15.53 30.61 2.29
C ASN A 82 15.43 31.11 3.75
N GLU A 83 16.54 31.63 4.26
CA GLU A 83 16.65 32.19 5.62
C GLU A 83 15.86 33.48 5.87
N THR A 84 15.49 34.20 4.81
CA THR A 84 14.63 35.39 4.90
C THR A 84 13.16 35.07 4.58
N GLY A 85 12.87 33.82 4.20
CA GLY A 85 11.53 33.34 3.89
C GLY A 85 10.69 33.03 5.13
N HIS A 86 9.58 32.32 4.90
CA HIS A 86 8.65 31.95 5.96
C HIS A 86 9.19 30.85 6.89
N SER A 87 9.85 29.83 6.34
CA SER A 87 10.24 28.64 7.12
C SER A 87 11.63 28.73 7.73
N ARG A 88 12.56 29.43 7.06
CA ARG A 88 13.93 29.69 7.57
C ARG A 88 14.66 28.43 8.05
N VAL A 89 14.51 27.30 7.35
CA VAL A 89 14.91 25.98 7.84
C VAL A 89 16.37 25.93 8.31
N PRO A 90 17.37 26.50 7.61
CA PRO A 90 18.76 26.46 8.09
C PRO A 90 18.94 27.07 9.49
N ILE A 91 18.28 28.20 9.77
CA ILE A 91 18.32 28.88 11.08
C ILE A 91 17.68 27.99 12.16
N VAL A 92 16.51 27.43 11.85
CA VAL A 92 15.78 26.56 12.79
C VAL A 92 16.59 25.30 13.09
N PHE A 93 17.18 24.68 12.06
CA PHE A 93 18.03 23.49 12.22
C PHE A 93 19.24 23.79 13.09
N ASP A 94 19.97 24.89 12.83
CA ASP A 94 21.13 25.28 13.65
C ASP A 94 20.76 25.39 15.14
N ASN A 95 19.68 26.09 15.44
CA ASN A 95 19.22 26.31 16.80
C ASN A 95 18.78 24.99 17.49
N LEU A 96 17.94 24.18 16.83
CA LEU A 96 17.41 22.95 17.43
C LEU A 96 18.47 21.85 17.56
N ILE A 97 19.37 21.71 16.58
CA ILE A 97 20.49 20.75 16.65
C ILE A 97 21.45 21.16 17.75
N HIS A 98 21.77 22.45 17.88
CA HIS A 98 22.64 22.95 18.95
C HIS A 98 22.06 22.70 20.35
N LYS A 99 20.74 22.86 20.51
CA LYS A 99 20.03 22.58 21.77
C LYS A 99 19.86 21.08 22.05
N GLY A 100 20.15 20.21 21.08
CA GLY A 100 19.88 18.77 21.20
C GLY A 100 18.37 18.46 21.22
N GLU A 101 17.54 19.30 20.60
CA GLU A 101 16.08 19.11 20.51
C GLU A 101 15.67 18.37 19.22
N MET A 102 16.62 18.14 18.33
CA MET A 102 16.51 17.27 17.16
C MET A 102 17.87 16.59 16.89
N PRO A 103 17.93 15.43 16.20
CA PRO A 103 19.20 14.81 15.87
C PRO A 103 20.02 15.67 14.92
N VAL A 104 21.35 15.45 14.86
CA VAL A 104 22.20 16.01 13.81
C VAL A 104 21.65 15.56 12.46
N THR A 105 21.11 16.51 11.70
CA THR A 105 20.29 16.25 10.50
C THR A 105 20.83 17.00 9.29
N ILE A 106 21.07 16.29 8.20
CA ILE A 106 21.33 16.87 6.89
C ILE A 106 19.98 17.20 6.23
N GLY A 107 19.83 18.44 5.79
CA GLY A 107 18.64 18.93 5.08
C GLY A 107 18.84 18.82 3.57
N ILE A 108 17.90 18.21 2.85
CA ILE A 108 17.90 18.15 1.39
C ILE A 108 16.66 18.89 0.89
N PHE A 109 16.85 19.93 0.09
CA PHE A 109 15.77 20.82 -0.34
C PHE A 109 15.62 20.68 -1.85
N ILE A 110 14.49 20.18 -2.34
CA ILE A 110 14.32 19.80 -3.75
C ILE A 110 13.25 20.67 -4.39
N SER A 111 13.60 21.38 -5.46
CA SER A 111 12.61 22.02 -6.32
C SER A 111 11.97 21.00 -7.27
N PRO A 112 10.69 21.18 -7.63
CA PRO A 112 10.04 20.29 -8.59
C PRO A 112 10.76 20.33 -9.94
N GLY A 113 10.70 19.21 -10.65
CA GLY A 113 11.37 19.04 -11.93
C GLY A 113 10.79 19.92 -13.02
N VAL A 114 11.66 20.34 -13.93
CA VAL A 114 11.28 21.06 -15.15
C VAL A 114 11.82 20.29 -16.33
N LEU A 115 10.97 19.95 -17.29
CA LEU A 115 11.43 19.54 -18.62
C LEU A 115 11.68 20.83 -19.42
N PRO A 116 12.94 21.16 -19.73
CA PRO A 116 13.27 22.41 -20.40
C PRO A 116 12.62 22.50 -21.79
N ALA A 117 12.32 23.73 -22.20
CA ALA A 117 11.98 24.03 -23.58
C ALA A 117 13.15 23.66 -24.51
N ARG A 118 12.85 23.15 -25.71
CA ARG A 118 13.90 22.76 -26.66
C ARG A 118 14.41 23.97 -27.46
N ARG A 119 13.54 24.95 -27.72
CA ARG A 119 13.85 26.13 -28.53
C ARG A 119 13.47 27.44 -27.82
N PRO A 120 14.11 28.56 -28.16
CA PRO A 120 13.68 29.88 -27.72
C PRO A 120 12.20 30.14 -28.06
N GLY A 121 11.44 30.66 -27.10
CA GLY A 121 10.00 30.94 -27.26
C GLY A 121 9.06 29.76 -26.97
N GLU A 122 9.58 28.54 -26.75
CA GLU A 122 8.78 27.41 -26.29
C GLU A 122 8.60 27.41 -24.77
N GLN A 123 7.48 26.84 -24.31
CA GLN A 123 7.17 26.73 -22.89
C GLN A 123 7.76 25.44 -22.29
N ALA A 124 8.49 25.58 -21.18
CA ALA A 124 8.94 24.43 -20.40
C ALA A 124 7.74 23.73 -19.72
N ARG A 125 7.82 22.41 -19.54
CA ARG A 125 6.80 21.64 -18.81
C ARG A 125 7.21 21.47 -17.36
N PHE A 126 6.38 21.98 -16.44
CA PHE A 126 6.61 21.90 -15.00
C PHE A 126 5.99 20.64 -14.41
N TYR A 127 6.76 19.93 -13.60
CA TYR A 127 6.36 18.62 -13.07
C TYR A 127 5.79 18.68 -11.66
N ARG A 128 5.69 19.86 -11.04
CA ARG A 128 5.27 19.99 -9.64
C ARG A 128 4.01 19.17 -9.33
N SER A 129 2.93 19.37 -10.06
CA SER A 129 1.69 18.59 -9.84
C SER A 129 1.86 17.11 -10.16
N PHE A 130 2.58 16.78 -11.24
CA PHE A 130 2.82 15.38 -11.63
C PHE A 130 3.65 14.61 -10.59
N GLN A 131 4.61 15.28 -9.93
CA GLN A 131 5.47 14.72 -8.92
C GLN A 131 4.80 14.68 -7.54
N TYR A 132 4.09 15.74 -7.19
CA TYR A 132 3.67 15.97 -5.80
C TYR A 132 2.22 15.55 -5.51
N ASP A 133 1.34 15.57 -6.52
CA ASP A 133 -0.08 15.29 -6.30
C ASP A 133 -0.45 13.82 -6.58
N ALA A 134 0.42 13.07 -7.28
CA ALA A 134 0.17 11.67 -7.61
C ALA A 134 0.25 10.77 -6.36
N ALA A 135 -0.83 10.06 -6.05
CA ALA A 135 -0.92 9.09 -4.95
C ALA A 135 -0.23 7.75 -5.29
N THR A 136 1.07 7.79 -5.60
CA THR A 136 1.86 6.61 -6.04
C THR A 136 3.27 6.63 -5.44
N GLY A 137 3.92 5.46 -5.41
CA GLY A 137 5.31 5.32 -4.94
C GLY A 137 6.38 5.90 -5.87
N ARG A 138 6.02 6.53 -7.01
CA ARG A 138 7.01 7.06 -7.98
C ARG A 138 7.92 8.11 -7.36
N TYR A 139 7.37 9.07 -6.61
CA TYR A 139 8.19 10.13 -6.01
C TYR A 139 9.11 9.56 -4.92
N ALA A 140 8.63 8.60 -4.13
CA ALA A 140 9.47 7.90 -3.16
C ALA A 140 10.68 7.19 -3.83
N ARG A 141 10.47 6.54 -4.99
CA ARG A 141 11.58 5.97 -5.79
C ARG A 141 12.57 7.03 -6.25
N PHE A 142 12.10 8.20 -6.71
CA PHE A 142 13.00 9.30 -7.06
C PHE A 142 13.89 9.71 -5.87
N LEU A 143 13.31 9.82 -4.66
CA LEU A 143 14.08 10.16 -3.47
C LEU A 143 15.08 9.04 -3.09
N ILE A 144 14.65 7.78 -3.13
CA ILE A 144 15.42 6.62 -2.64
C ILE A 144 16.47 6.16 -3.64
N ASP A 145 16.15 6.14 -4.92
CA ASP A 145 16.97 5.54 -5.98
C ASP A 145 17.91 6.58 -6.62
N GLU A 146 17.57 7.88 -6.55
CA GLU A 146 18.37 8.95 -7.18
C GLU A 146 18.94 9.93 -6.16
N ILE A 147 18.10 10.58 -5.35
CA ILE A 147 18.54 11.71 -4.52
C ILE A 147 19.38 11.27 -3.31
N LEU A 148 18.91 10.30 -2.52
CA LEU A 148 19.65 9.81 -1.35
C LEU A 148 21.02 9.24 -1.75
N PRO A 149 21.16 8.39 -2.78
CA PRO A 149 22.46 7.92 -3.25
C PRO A 149 23.35 9.04 -3.79
N LEU A 150 22.77 10.04 -4.48
CA LEU A 150 23.53 11.17 -5.00
C LEU A 150 24.16 12.00 -3.87
N VAL A 151 23.39 12.34 -2.84
CA VAL A 151 23.89 13.07 -1.66
C VAL A 151 24.82 12.18 -0.82
N GLY A 152 24.52 10.88 -0.75
CA GLY A 152 25.31 9.86 -0.05
C GLY A 152 26.75 9.70 -0.55
N LYS A 153 27.07 10.16 -1.77
CA LYS A 153 28.45 10.20 -2.28
C LYS A 153 29.36 11.14 -1.48
N SER A 154 28.78 12.20 -0.92
CA SER A 154 29.52 13.25 -0.22
C SER A 154 29.32 13.21 1.29
N TYR A 155 28.23 12.60 1.76
CA TYR A 155 27.86 12.61 3.17
C TYR A 155 27.38 11.23 3.62
N ASN A 156 27.84 10.79 4.79
CA ASN A 156 27.34 9.63 5.50
C ASN A 156 25.90 9.87 6.00
N LEU A 157 24.92 9.34 5.25
CA LEU A 157 23.49 9.42 5.58
C LEU A 157 23.03 8.10 6.23
N THR A 158 22.16 8.19 7.22
CA THR A 158 21.54 6.99 7.82
C THR A 158 20.65 6.25 6.83
N ASP A 159 20.62 4.93 6.92
CA ASP A 159 19.63 4.04 6.26
C ASP A 159 18.46 3.69 7.17
N ASP A 160 18.48 4.11 8.44
CA ASP A 160 17.36 3.91 9.35
C ASP A 160 16.16 4.80 8.95
N PRO A 161 15.02 4.23 8.55
CA PRO A 161 13.84 5.02 8.20
C PRO A 161 13.26 5.81 9.38
N ASN A 162 13.60 5.44 10.61
CA ASN A 162 13.27 6.21 11.80
C ASN A 162 14.03 7.54 11.85
N LEU A 163 15.17 7.65 11.18
CA LEU A 163 15.98 8.87 11.13
C LEU A 163 15.86 9.58 9.78
N ARG A 164 14.81 9.28 9.00
CA ARG A 164 14.48 9.93 7.74
C ARG A 164 13.09 10.56 7.80
N ALA A 165 13.03 11.87 7.55
CA ALA A 165 11.82 12.68 7.57
C ALA A 165 11.56 13.40 6.24
N LEU A 166 10.29 13.72 5.98
CA LEU A 166 9.84 14.45 4.80
C LEU A 166 9.02 15.68 5.23
N SER A 167 9.11 16.77 4.48
CA SER A 167 8.26 17.93 4.66
C SER A 167 7.96 18.69 3.39
N GLY A 168 6.81 19.37 3.37
CA GLY A 168 6.45 20.31 2.33
C GLY A 168 5.16 21.05 2.65
N ALA A 169 4.79 21.97 1.78
CA ALA A 169 3.54 22.73 1.88
C ALA A 169 2.64 22.47 0.68
N SER A 170 1.32 22.48 0.86
CA SER A 170 0.34 22.29 -0.23
C SER A 170 0.57 20.93 -0.93
N SER A 171 0.77 20.90 -2.25
CA SER A 171 1.19 19.69 -2.98
C SER A 171 2.42 19.02 -2.37
N GLY A 172 3.41 19.81 -1.90
CA GLY A 172 4.61 19.27 -1.26
C GLY A 172 4.32 18.56 0.07
N GLY A 173 3.29 19.00 0.80
CA GLY A 173 2.81 18.33 2.01
C GLY A 173 2.16 16.98 1.69
N ASN A 174 1.28 16.96 0.68
CA ASN A 174 0.70 15.73 0.15
C ASN A 174 1.76 14.75 -0.36
N CYS A 175 2.75 15.25 -1.11
CA CYS A 175 3.87 14.48 -1.62
C CYS A 175 4.68 13.83 -0.49
N SER A 176 4.96 14.59 0.57
CA SER A 176 5.70 14.12 1.73
C SER A 176 4.96 13.00 2.46
N PHE A 177 3.66 13.15 2.67
CA PHE A 177 2.83 12.10 3.25
C PHE A 177 2.78 10.87 2.34
N THR A 178 2.49 11.05 1.05
CA THR A 178 2.38 9.95 0.07
C THR A 178 3.68 9.17 -0.02
N ALA A 179 4.84 9.82 -0.12
CA ALA A 179 6.11 9.13 -0.20
C ALA A 179 6.42 8.29 1.05
N ALA A 180 6.10 8.79 2.25
CA ALA A 180 6.23 8.01 3.48
C ALA A 180 5.18 6.89 3.58
N TRP A 181 3.94 7.14 3.12
CA TRP A 181 2.87 6.15 3.06
C TRP A 181 3.25 4.98 2.16
N GLU A 182 3.80 5.25 0.99
CA GLU A 182 4.20 4.24 0.01
C GLU A 182 5.48 3.51 0.42
N ARG A 183 6.41 4.18 1.11
CA ARG A 183 7.70 3.64 1.54
C ARG A 183 8.01 3.88 3.02
N PRO A 184 7.24 3.26 3.94
CA PRO A 184 7.47 3.36 5.39
C PRO A 184 8.76 2.66 5.85
N ASP A 185 9.34 1.84 4.97
CA ASP A 185 10.67 1.24 5.09
C ASP A 185 11.80 2.24 4.79
N ALA A 186 11.50 3.41 4.22
CA ALA A 186 12.46 4.47 3.94
C ALA A 186 12.20 5.77 4.73
N PHE A 187 10.95 6.13 5.01
CA PHE A 187 10.59 7.37 5.71
C PHE A 187 9.48 7.12 6.74
N ARG A 188 9.66 7.60 7.97
CA ARG A 188 8.67 7.41 9.05
C ARG A 188 8.15 8.69 9.69
N ARG A 189 8.67 9.85 9.28
CA ARG A 189 8.33 11.15 9.87
C ARG A 189 7.90 12.13 8.79
N VAL A 190 6.77 12.78 9.00
CA VAL A 190 6.19 13.72 8.04
C VAL A 190 5.80 15.00 8.76
N VAL A 191 6.19 16.14 8.19
CA VAL A 191 5.66 17.46 8.56
C VAL A 191 5.00 18.08 7.34
N SER A 192 3.68 18.20 7.38
CA SER A 192 2.88 18.66 6.24
C SER A 192 2.15 19.96 6.59
N PHE A 193 2.41 21.00 5.83
CA PHE A 193 1.76 22.31 5.97
C PHE A 193 0.71 22.51 4.89
N ILE A 194 -0.48 22.98 5.26
CA ILE A 194 -1.59 23.37 4.37
C ILE A 194 -1.80 22.39 3.21
N ALA A 195 -1.77 21.08 3.53
CA ALA A 195 -1.56 20.03 2.52
C ALA A 195 -2.72 19.94 1.53
N GLY A 196 -2.41 19.69 0.26
CA GLY A 196 -3.42 19.49 -0.76
C GLY A 196 -3.96 18.06 -0.84
N PHE A 197 -4.58 17.51 0.22
CA PHE A 197 -5.22 16.17 0.21
C PHE A 197 -6.53 16.14 -0.59
N THR A 198 -6.53 16.73 -1.79
CA THR A 198 -7.72 17.01 -2.60
C THR A 198 -7.80 16.10 -3.82
N HIS A 199 -8.74 16.37 -4.73
CA HIS A 199 -8.89 15.65 -6.00
C HIS A 199 -7.72 15.83 -6.99
N GLN A 200 -6.67 16.59 -6.64
CA GLN A 200 -5.48 16.72 -7.47
C GLN A 200 -4.78 15.36 -7.58
N ARG A 201 -4.89 14.71 -8.74
CA ARG A 201 -4.20 13.46 -9.12
C ARG A 201 -4.29 12.32 -8.08
N GLY A 202 -5.45 12.17 -7.43
CA GLY A 202 -5.79 10.99 -6.63
C GLY A 202 -5.61 11.15 -5.11
N ALA A 203 -5.01 12.25 -4.62
CA ALA A 203 -4.71 12.43 -3.20
C ALA A 203 -5.94 12.31 -2.25
N LEU A 204 -7.15 12.60 -2.73
CA LEU A 204 -8.39 12.44 -1.96
C LEU A 204 -8.63 11.01 -1.44
N ILE A 205 -8.05 9.99 -2.08
CA ILE A 205 -8.26 8.60 -1.62
C ILE A 205 -7.45 8.27 -0.35
N LEU A 206 -6.42 9.07 -0.02
CA LEU A 206 -5.47 8.76 1.05
C LEU A 206 -6.13 8.62 2.42
N PRO A 207 -7.06 9.50 2.87
CA PRO A 207 -7.78 9.29 4.13
C PRO A 207 -8.54 7.96 4.16
N SER A 208 -9.11 7.51 3.03
CA SER A 208 -9.77 6.20 2.95
C SER A 208 -8.77 5.06 3.07
N GLN A 209 -7.61 5.17 2.41
CA GLN A 209 -6.54 4.19 2.50
C GLN A 209 -6.00 4.06 3.93
N VAL A 210 -5.79 5.18 4.63
CA VAL A 210 -5.34 5.18 6.04
C VAL A 210 -6.24 4.34 6.94
N ARG A 211 -7.57 4.38 6.71
CA ARG A 211 -8.53 3.60 7.50
C ARG A 211 -8.52 2.11 7.15
N LYS A 212 -8.33 1.77 5.88
CA LYS A 212 -8.44 0.39 5.35
C LYS A 212 -7.17 -0.43 5.51
N PHE A 213 -6.01 0.18 5.28
CA PHE A 213 -4.75 -0.52 5.32
C PHE A 213 -4.37 -0.88 6.74
N GLU A 214 -3.70 -2.02 6.89
CA GLU A 214 -2.94 -2.32 8.09
C GLU A 214 -1.95 -1.19 8.38
N GLY A 215 -1.77 -0.90 9.68
CA GLY A 215 -0.98 0.24 10.14
C GLY A 215 0.44 0.24 9.59
N LYS A 216 0.94 1.44 9.26
CA LYS A 216 2.33 1.69 8.85
C LYS A 216 3.01 2.51 9.96
N PRO A 217 4.31 2.31 10.27
CA PRO A 217 4.98 2.99 11.36
C PRO A 217 5.30 4.46 11.02
N LEU A 218 4.27 5.31 10.98
CA LEU A 218 4.37 6.71 10.59
C LEU A 218 3.99 7.66 11.73
N ARG A 219 4.73 8.76 11.81
CA ARG A 219 4.44 9.92 12.66
C ARG A 219 4.20 11.14 11.79
N VAL A 220 3.06 11.80 11.98
CA VAL A 220 2.57 12.81 11.04
C VAL A 220 2.16 14.09 11.77
N PHE A 221 2.90 15.17 11.53
CA PHE A 221 2.49 16.51 11.94
C PHE A 221 1.77 17.18 10.77
N LEU A 222 0.54 17.61 11.00
CA LEU A 222 -0.25 18.40 10.06
C LEU A 222 -0.41 19.82 10.62
N GLN A 223 -0.34 20.81 9.74
CA GLN A 223 -0.78 22.17 10.02
C GLN A 223 -1.71 22.63 8.92
N ASP A 224 -2.78 23.34 9.28
CA ASP A 224 -3.63 24.04 8.32
C ASP A 224 -4.20 25.34 8.93
N GLY A 225 -4.98 26.10 8.17
CA GLY A 225 -5.62 27.33 8.61
C GLY A 225 -7.12 27.35 8.31
N THR A 226 -7.92 27.99 9.15
CA THR A 226 -9.38 28.09 8.95
C THR A 226 -9.77 28.88 7.70
N GLY A 227 -8.86 29.72 7.18
CA GLY A 227 -9.04 30.42 5.90
C GLY A 227 -8.54 29.65 4.69
N ASP A 228 -7.96 28.45 4.85
CA ASP A 228 -7.46 27.63 3.75
C ASP A 228 -8.61 26.91 3.04
N VAL A 229 -8.55 26.87 1.71
CA VAL A 229 -9.52 26.14 0.88
C VAL A 229 -9.44 24.62 1.05
N ASN A 230 -8.32 24.10 1.56
CA ASN A 230 -8.05 22.68 1.75
C ASN A 230 -8.35 22.19 3.18
N ILE A 231 -8.79 23.05 4.10
CA ILE A 231 -8.97 22.71 5.52
C ILE A 231 -9.77 21.42 5.75
N GLN A 232 -10.86 21.23 5.00
CA GLN A 232 -11.68 20.02 5.11
C GLN A 232 -10.88 18.75 4.79
N SER A 233 -9.99 18.80 3.80
CA SER A 233 -9.19 17.64 3.41
C SER A 233 -8.14 17.27 4.47
N ASN A 234 -7.54 18.25 5.14
CA ASN A 234 -6.64 18.00 6.28
C ASN A 234 -7.40 17.51 7.52
N GLN A 235 -8.63 17.98 7.73
CA GLN A 235 -9.54 17.46 8.76
C GLN A 235 -9.94 16.01 8.51
N ASP A 236 -10.25 15.65 7.26
CA ASP A 236 -10.56 14.26 6.88
C ASP A 236 -9.34 13.35 7.09
N MET A 237 -8.14 13.84 6.76
CA MET A 237 -6.89 13.13 6.96
C MET A 237 -6.60 12.89 8.45
N ILE A 238 -6.65 13.93 9.31
CA ILE A 238 -6.39 13.74 10.73
C ILE A 238 -7.44 12.80 11.37
N ALA A 239 -8.70 12.92 10.99
CA ALA A 239 -9.74 12.00 11.47
C ALA A 239 -9.49 10.54 11.06
N ALA A 240 -8.92 10.32 9.86
CA ALA A 240 -8.50 8.99 9.44
C ALA A 240 -7.30 8.45 10.23
N LEU A 241 -6.29 9.30 10.46
CA LEU A 241 -5.09 8.97 11.24
C LEU A 241 -5.46 8.64 12.70
N ASP A 242 -6.31 9.44 13.33
CA ASP A 242 -6.79 9.24 14.70
C ASP A 242 -7.58 7.94 14.83
N LEU A 243 -8.51 7.68 13.90
CA LEU A 243 -9.28 6.43 13.88
C LEU A 243 -8.38 5.20 13.77
N ALA A 244 -7.37 5.27 12.90
CA ALA A 244 -6.42 4.18 12.71
C ALA A 244 -5.33 4.11 13.80
N GLY A 245 -5.28 5.08 14.73
CA GLY A 245 -4.38 5.09 15.89
C GLY A 245 -2.95 5.51 15.58
N TYR A 246 -2.75 6.32 14.54
CA TYR A 246 -1.43 6.85 14.19
C TYR A 246 -0.96 7.89 15.22
N ASP A 247 0.36 7.99 15.37
CA ASP A 247 0.97 9.11 16.09
C ASP A 247 0.91 10.37 15.21
N ALA A 248 -0.22 11.06 15.28
CA ALA A 248 -0.53 12.21 14.45
C ALA A 248 -1.07 13.39 15.26
N LYS A 249 -0.94 14.60 14.71
CA LYS A 249 -1.68 15.77 15.20
C LYS A 249 -1.92 16.79 14.09
N LEU A 250 -2.99 17.56 14.21
CA LEU A 250 -3.28 18.73 13.40
C LEU A 250 -3.22 19.99 14.26
N VAL A 251 -2.46 20.99 13.82
CA VAL A 251 -2.46 22.35 14.42
C VAL A 251 -3.16 23.30 13.45
N VAL A 252 -4.22 23.96 13.91
CA VAL A 252 -5.05 24.86 13.10
C VAL A 252 -4.84 26.31 13.53
N GLY A 253 -4.46 27.17 12.59
CA GLY A 253 -4.44 28.63 12.77
C GLY A 253 -5.57 29.31 11.99
N ASN A 254 -5.50 30.63 11.84
CA ASN A 254 -6.55 31.44 11.18
C ASN A 254 -6.20 31.91 9.77
N GLU A 255 -4.99 31.62 9.28
CA GLU A 255 -4.52 32.04 7.96
C GLU A 255 -5.15 31.26 6.80
N GLY A 256 -5.02 31.82 5.59
CA GLY A 256 -5.39 31.14 4.34
C GLY A 256 -4.28 30.23 3.80
N HIS A 257 -4.31 29.96 2.49
CA HIS A 257 -3.34 29.08 1.80
C HIS A 257 -1.94 29.72 1.67
N ASN A 258 -1.27 29.91 2.81
CA ASN A 258 0.03 30.54 2.93
C ASN A 258 0.81 30.02 4.15
N MET A 259 2.09 30.40 4.26
CA MET A 259 3.00 29.94 5.32
C MET A 259 3.18 30.95 6.47
N LYS A 260 2.30 31.95 6.63
CA LYS A 260 2.40 32.94 7.72
C LYS A 260 2.21 32.30 9.10
N HIS A 261 1.34 31.31 9.22
CA HIS A 261 1.18 30.52 10.45
C HIS A 261 2.17 29.35 10.51
N GLY A 262 2.27 28.55 9.43
CA GLY A 262 3.12 27.36 9.40
C GLY A 262 4.63 27.64 9.55
N GLY A 263 5.11 28.79 9.06
CA GLY A 263 6.51 29.20 9.16
C GLY A 263 6.99 29.37 10.61
N PRO A 264 6.39 30.29 11.39
CA PRO A 264 6.67 30.46 12.82
C PRO A 264 6.49 29.19 13.66
N LEU A 265 5.59 28.28 13.26
CA LEU A 265 5.33 27.01 13.94
C LEU A 265 6.39 25.94 13.68
N LEU A 266 7.25 26.10 12.65
CA LEU A 266 8.20 25.06 12.24
C LEU A 266 9.08 24.52 13.38
N PRO A 267 9.68 25.35 14.26
CA PRO A 267 10.50 24.83 15.37
C PRO A 267 9.73 23.83 16.25
N ASP A 268 8.47 24.12 16.57
CA ASP A 268 7.63 23.24 17.39
C ASP A 268 7.16 22.00 16.64
N ALA A 269 6.94 22.13 15.32
CA ALA A 269 6.67 21.00 14.46
C ALA A 269 7.85 20.01 14.42
N LEU A 270 9.08 20.53 14.32
CA LEU A 270 10.29 19.74 14.30
C LEU A 270 10.55 19.07 15.66
N ARG A 271 10.43 19.81 16.78
CA ARG A 271 10.49 19.21 18.12
C ARG A 271 9.50 18.06 18.26
N TRP A 272 8.27 18.28 17.84
CA TRP A 272 7.23 17.26 17.96
C TRP A 272 7.54 16.04 17.08
N VAL A 273 7.90 16.22 15.80
CA VAL A 273 8.12 15.08 14.92
C VAL A 273 9.36 14.28 15.32
N TRP A 274 10.41 14.98 15.78
CA TRP A 274 11.64 14.37 16.21
C TRP A 274 11.61 13.83 17.63
N ARG A 275 10.68 14.22 18.51
CA ARG A 275 10.64 13.74 19.91
C ARG A 275 10.90 12.23 20.03
N ASP A 276 11.76 11.84 20.97
CA ASP A 276 12.16 10.44 21.17
C ASP A 276 12.70 9.77 19.90
N TRP A 277 13.44 10.47 19.03
CA TRP A 277 13.95 9.93 17.76
C TRP A 277 14.85 8.69 17.92
N THR A 278 15.35 8.42 19.12
CA THR A 278 16.08 7.20 19.46
C THR A 278 15.18 5.97 19.55
N ARG A 279 13.86 6.14 19.61
CA ARG A 279 12.86 5.06 19.60
C ARG A 279 12.23 4.94 18.21
N PRO A 280 12.04 3.70 17.71
CA PRO A 280 11.28 3.47 16.49
C PRO A 280 9.85 4.02 16.60
N VAL A 281 9.36 4.66 15.54
CA VAL A 281 7.94 5.00 15.43
C VAL A 281 7.11 3.72 15.46
N ALA A 282 6.14 3.67 16.37
CA ALA A 282 5.26 2.52 16.52
C ALA A 282 4.28 2.42 15.36
N LYS A 283 3.92 1.18 15.03
CA LYS A 283 2.85 0.86 14.09
C LYS A 283 1.49 1.05 14.78
N PRO A 284 0.49 1.67 14.12
CA PRO A 284 -0.87 1.73 14.62
C PRO A 284 -1.53 0.34 14.68
N LEU A 285 -2.42 0.14 15.66
CA LEU A 285 -3.06 -1.15 15.91
C LEU A 285 -4.59 -1.13 15.72
N THR A 286 -5.21 -0.03 15.29
CA THR A 286 -6.69 0.13 15.33
C THR A 286 -7.35 0.37 13.98
N SER A 287 -6.63 0.23 12.85
CA SER A 287 -7.25 0.32 11.51
C SER A 287 -8.27 -0.81 11.26
N PHE A 288 -9.05 -0.74 10.18
CA PHE A 288 -10.04 -1.79 9.87
C PHE A 288 -9.44 -3.18 9.66
N ALA A 289 -8.16 -3.26 9.29
CA ALA A 289 -7.41 -4.51 9.24
C ALA A 289 -7.40 -5.26 10.58
N SER A 290 -7.45 -4.56 11.72
CA SER A 290 -7.48 -5.16 13.06
C SER A 290 -8.73 -6.01 13.33
N ARG A 291 -9.77 -5.91 12.49
CA ARG A 291 -10.96 -6.79 12.54
C ARG A 291 -10.68 -8.18 12.01
N PHE A 292 -9.61 -8.36 11.23
CA PHE A 292 -9.28 -9.61 10.55
C PHE A 292 -8.05 -10.30 11.15
N VAL A 293 -7.13 -9.53 11.73
CA VAL A 293 -5.88 -10.03 12.33
C VAL A 293 -5.59 -9.37 13.68
N ASP A 294 -4.72 -9.99 14.47
CA ASP A 294 -4.01 -9.26 15.52
C ASP A 294 -2.87 -8.45 14.85
N PRO A 295 -2.93 -7.11 14.87
CA PRO A 295 -1.95 -6.27 14.20
C PRO A 295 -0.55 -6.28 14.86
N SER A 296 -0.42 -6.84 16.07
CA SER A 296 0.86 -7.06 16.75
C SER A 296 1.60 -8.32 16.27
N ILE A 297 0.89 -9.23 15.62
CA ILE A 297 1.46 -10.46 15.05
C ILE A 297 1.76 -10.19 13.58
N GLU A 298 3.03 -10.22 13.21
CA GLU A 298 3.49 -10.08 11.82
C GLU A 298 3.40 -11.41 11.06
N TRP A 299 3.58 -11.35 9.74
CA TRP A 299 3.71 -12.54 8.91
C TRP A 299 4.92 -13.39 9.32
N GLU A 300 4.70 -14.68 9.52
CA GLU A 300 5.76 -15.66 9.78
C GLU A 300 6.17 -16.34 8.47
N ARG A 301 7.45 -16.27 8.13
CA ARG A 301 8.00 -17.04 7.00
C ARG A 301 8.12 -18.51 7.40
N VAL A 302 7.45 -19.40 6.67
CA VAL A 302 7.46 -20.85 6.93
C VAL A 302 8.20 -21.65 5.87
N SER A 303 8.43 -21.07 4.69
CA SER A 303 9.19 -21.71 3.63
C SER A 303 9.94 -20.70 2.76
N SER A 304 11.09 -21.09 2.22
CA SER A 304 11.96 -20.26 1.38
C SER A 304 12.81 -21.10 0.42
N GLY A 305 13.44 -20.45 -0.56
CA GLY A 305 14.36 -21.10 -1.51
C GLY A 305 13.67 -21.66 -2.75
N HIS A 306 12.41 -21.29 -2.96
CA HIS A 306 11.62 -21.65 -4.12
C HIS A 306 11.93 -20.71 -5.29
N LYS A 307 11.44 -21.01 -6.48
CA LYS A 307 11.60 -20.11 -7.63
C LYS A 307 10.36 -19.23 -7.85
N PHE A 308 9.17 -19.82 -7.77
CA PHE A 308 7.92 -19.07 -7.75
C PHE A 308 6.80 -19.94 -7.15
N THR A 309 6.40 -19.59 -5.92
CA THR A 309 5.36 -20.29 -5.15
C THR A 309 3.97 -19.85 -5.56
N GLU A 310 3.05 -20.80 -5.69
CA GLU A 310 1.67 -20.60 -6.15
C GLU A 310 0.68 -21.60 -5.55
N GLY A 311 -0.60 -21.38 -5.85
CA GLY A 311 -1.69 -22.34 -5.69
C GLY A 311 -1.70 -23.11 -4.37
N PRO A 312 -1.69 -22.46 -3.19
CA PRO A 312 -1.72 -23.17 -1.95
C PRO A 312 -3.10 -23.83 -1.73
N ALA A 313 -3.12 -25.08 -1.29
CA ALA A 313 -4.33 -25.85 -1.00
C ALA A 313 -4.23 -26.50 0.39
N VAL A 314 -5.36 -26.66 1.07
CA VAL A 314 -5.43 -27.27 2.40
C VAL A 314 -6.06 -28.66 2.33
N ASP A 315 -5.45 -29.65 2.99
CA ASP A 315 -6.01 -31.00 3.13
C ASP A 315 -6.95 -31.12 4.35
N PRO A 316 -7.70 -32.22 4.53
CA PRO A 316 -8.62 -32.39 5.67
C PRO A 316 -7.97 -32.32 7.06
N ASP A 317 -6.66 -32.58 7.15
CA ASP A 317 -5.91 -32.53 8.40
C ASP A 317 -5.35 -31.12 8.67
N GLY A 318 -5.56 -30.17 7.76
CA GLY A 318 -5.10 -28.79 7.88
C GLY A 318 -3.68 -28.56 7.35
N ASN A 319 -3.05 -29.54 6.70
CA ASN A 319 -1.74 -29.38 6.06
C ASN A 319 -1.88 -28.56 4.78
N VAL A 320 -0.82 -27.81 4.44
CA VAL A 320 -0.80 -26.94 3.27
C VAL A 320 0.04 -27.58 2.18
N TYR A 321 -0.47 -27.60 0.96
CA TYR A 321 0.26 -27.95 -0.24
C TYR A 321 0.42 -26.68 -1.07
N PHE A 322 1.54 -26.51 -1.78
CA PHE A 322 1.74 -25.37 -2.67
C PHE A 322 2.64 -25.77 -3.83
N SER A 323 2.46 -25.14 -4.99
CA SER A 323 3.30 -25.37 -6.16
C SER A 323 4.54 -24.47 -6.12
N ASP A 324 5.66 -24.99 -6.60
CA ASP A 324 6.83 -24.22 -7.03
C ASP A 324 6.99 -24.43 -8.53
N ILE A 325 6.26 -23.63 -9.31
CA ILE A 325 6.01 -23.85 -10.73
C ILE A 325 7.30 -24.09 -11.51
N PRO A 326 8.33 -23.21 -11.40
CA PRO A 326 9.50 -23.32 -12.26
C PRO A 326 10.46 -24.44 -11.82
N ASN A 327 10.38 -24.89 -10.56
CA ASN A 327 11.11 -26.06 -10.07
C ASN A 327 10.31 -27.37 -10.27
N ASN A 328 9.10 -27.29 -10.84
CA ASN A 328 8.28 -28.42 -11.23
C ASN A 328 7.88 -29.33 -10.06
N ARG A 329 7.62 -28.73 -8.89
CA ARG A 329 7.36 -29.40 -7.62
C ARG A 329 6.05 -28.94 -6.98
N ILE A 330 5.43 -29.85 -6.23
CA ILE A 330 4.45 -29.52 -5.20
C ILE A 330 5.07 -29.88 -3.86
N HIS A 331 5.04 -28.94 -2.94
CA HIS A 331 5.50 -29.09 -1.57
C HIS A 331 4.32 -29.27 -0.62
N ARG A 332 4.57 -29.90 0.53
CA ARG A 332 3.64 -30.04 1.66
C ARG A 332 4.27 -29.43 2.90
N ILE A 333 3.51 -28.61 3.61
CA ILE A 333 3.79 -28.09 4.95
C ILE A 333 2.90 -28.85 5.93
N ASP A 334 3.53 -29.62 6.80
CA ASP A 334 2.84 -30.28 7.90
C ASP A 334 2.42 -29.24 8.95
N HIS A 335 1.12 -29.13 9.25
CA HIS A 335 0.64 -28.04 10.10
C HIS A 335 1.12 -28.16 11.56
N ALA A 336 1.28 -29.39 12.04
CA ALA A 336 1.63 -29.68 13.44
C ALA A 336 3.12 -29.48 13.69
N SER A 337 3.98 -30.00 12.80
CA SER A 337 5.44 -29.90 12.94
C SER A 337 6.07 -28.70 12.24
N GLY A 338 5.35 -28.05 11.32
CA GLY A 338 5.90 -27.02 10.43
C GLY A 338 6.86 -27.56 9.36
N ARG A 339 7.03 -28.88 9.25
CA ARG A 339 7.99 -29.48 8.33
C ARG A 339 7.54 -29.31 6.88
N VAL A 340 8.44 -28.77 6.06
CA VAL A 340 8.27 -28.67 4.60
C VAL A 340 8.91 -29.89 3.94
N SER A 341 8.17 -30.59 3.08
CA SER A 341 8.65 -31.73 2.29
C SER A 341 8.13 -31.66 0.85
N VAL A 342 8.83 -32.29 -0.10
CA VAL A 342 8.29 -32.46 -1.46
C VAL A 342 7.18 -33.52 -1.42
N PHE A 343 6.00 -33.18 -1.93
CA PHE A 343 4.90 -34.12 -2.14
C PHE A 343 4.98 -34.76 -3.53
N LYS A 344 5.25 -33.95 -4.56
CA LYS A 344 5.30 -34.41 -5.96
C LYS A 344 6.40 -33.68 -6.73
N GLU A 345 7.24 -34.46 -7.40
CA GLU A 345 8.18 -34.02 -8.44
C GLU A 345 7.56 -34.21 -9.84
N ASP A 346 8.18 -33.61 -10.86
CA ASP A 346 7.78 -33.73 -12.27
C ASP A 346 6.31 -33.41 -12.51
N THR A 347 5.84 -32.38 -11.80
CA THR A 347 4.42 -32.00 -11.74
C THR A 347 3.85 -31.57 -13.08
N GLY A 348 4.64 -31.38 -14.13
CA GLY A 348 4.20 -30.88 -15.44
C GLY A 348 3.87 -29.39 -15.43
N GLY A 349 4.50 -28.63 -14.54
CA GLY A 349 4.18 -27.21 -14.32
C GLY A 349 2.85 -27.03 -13.60
N ALA A 350 2.65 -27.75 -12.49
CA ALA A 350 1.49 -27.53 -11.64
C ALA A 350 1.48 -26.09 -11.11
N ASN A 351 0.33 -25.42 -11.22
CA ASN A 351 0.09 -24.07 -10.74
C ASN A 351 -0.96 -24.09 -9.62
N GLY A 352 -2.20 -23.68 -9.90
CA GLY A 352 -3.30 -23.73 -8.95
C GLY A 352 -3.59 -25.14 -8.45
N LEU A 353 -3.82 -25.27 -7.14
CA LEU A 353 -4.13 -26.53 -6.48
C LEU A 353 -5.44 -26.39 -5.68
N MET A 354 -6.19 -27.49 -5.58
CA MET A 354 -7.37 -27.57 -4.72
C MET A 354 -7.61 -29.00 -4.28
N PHE A 355 -7.99 -29.23 -3.03
CA PHE A 355 -8.49 -30.55 -2.64
C PHE A 355 -9.97 -30.71 -3.02
N GLY A 356 -10.31 -31.85 -3.61
CA GLY A 356 -11.67 -32.22 -3.97
C GLY A 356 -12.42 -33.00 -2.87
N PRO A 357 -13.72 -33.25 -3.06
CA PRO A 357 -14.54 -34.02 -2.12
C PRO A 357 -14.15 -35.50 -1.98
N ASP A 358 -13.34 -36.01 -2.92
CA ASP A 358 -12.76 -37.35 -2.92
C ASP A 358 -11.43 -37.43 -2.14
N GLY A 359 -10.99 -36.32 -1.53
CA GLY A 359 -9.73 -36.25 -0.77
C GLY A 359 -8.47 -36.21 -1.65
N ARG A 360 -8.61 -36.07 -2.97
CA ARG A 360 -7.47 -35.92 -3.89
C ARG A 360 -7.10 -34.46 -4.09
N LEU A 361 -5.82 -34.24 -4.40
CA LEU A 361 -5.29 -32.92 -4.74
C LEU A 361 -5.40 -32.69 -6.25
N TYR A 362 -6.35 -31.85 -6.66
CA TYR A 362 -6.51 -31.40 -8.04
C TYR A 362 -5.47 -30.33 -8.36
N ALA A 363 -4.95 -30.34 -9.58
CA ALA A 363 -3.90 -29.42 -10.01
C ALA A 363 -4.10 -28.95 -11.46
N CYS A 364 -3.85 -27.66 -11.68
CA CYS A 364 -3.68 -27.07 -13.00
C CYS A 364 -2.30 -27.41 -13.54
N GLN A 365 -2.21 -28.34 -14.48
CA GLN A 365 -0.94 -28.78 -15.08
C GLN A 365 -0.65 -27.99 -16.36
N ASN A 366 -0.31 -26.70 -16.22
CA ASN A 366 -0.20 -25.76 -17.33
C ASN A 366 0.81 -26.24 -18.39
N GLY A 367 1.99 -26.68 -17.97
CA GLY A 367 3.06 -27.13 -18.88
C GLY A 367 2.68 -28.31 -19.77
N LYS A 368 1.76 -29.17 -19.31
CA LYS A 368 1.20 -30.29 -20.10
C LYS A 368 -0.19 -30.00 -20.66
N ARG A 369 -0.75 -28.83 -20.36
CA ARG A 369 -2.12 -28.42 -20.69
C ARG A 369 -3.18 -29.42 -20.22
N ARG A 370 -3.21 -29.76 -18.93
CA ARG A 370 -4.18 -30.71 -18.35
C ARG A 370 -4.72 -30.23 -17.01
N ILE A 371 -5.88 -30.76 -16.63
CA ILE A 371 -6.29 -30.85 -15.22
C ILE A 371 -6.00 -32.29 -14.77
N VAL A 372 -5.33 -32.42 -13.64
CA VAL A 372 -5.03 -33.72 -13.03
C VAL A 372 -5.45 -33.74 -11.58
N ALA A 373 -5.50 -34.93 -10.98
CA ALA A 373 -5.64 -35.10 -9.55
C ALA A 373 -4.64 -36.13 -9.03
N TYR A 374 -4.09 -35.86 -7.85
CA TYR A 374 -3.14 -36.72 -7.16
C TYR A 374 -3.81 -37.37 -5.95
N ASP A 375 -3.64 -38.69 -5.80
CA ASP A 375 -3.98 -39.34 -4.54
C ASP A 375 -2.99 -38.97 -3.42
N ARG A 376 -3.24 -39.45 -2.21
CA ARG A 376 -2.37 -39.19 -1.03
C ARG A 376 -0.91 -39.64 -1.21
N ASN A 377 -0.63 -40.52 -2.16
CA ASN A 377 0.71 -41.04 -2.46
C ASN A 377 1.35 -40.32 -3.66
N GLY A 378 0.67 -39.34 -4.26
CA GLY A 378 1.14 -38.60 -5.44
C GLY A 378 0.91 -39.33 -6.77
N ALA A 379 0.07 -40.37 -6.80
CA ALA A 379 -0.31 -41.04 -8.04
C ALA A 379 -1.25 -40.15 -8.86
N GLU A 380 -0.87 -39.89 -10.13
CA GLU A 380 -1.56 -38.95 -11.01
C GLU A 380 -2.73 -39.62 -11.74
N SER A 381 -3.85 -38.91 -11.87
CA SER A 381 -4.96 -39.24 -12.77
C SER A 381 -5.34 -38.01 -13.59
N VAL A 382 -5.53 -38.16 -14.90
CA VAL A 382 -5.99 -37.07 -15.76
C VAL A 382 -7.50 -36.88 -15.57
N ILE A 383 -7.89 -35.62 -15.34
CA ILE A 383 -9.30 -35.19 -15.25
C ILE A 383 -9.77 -34.61 -16.59
N ALA A 384 -8.92 -33.79 -17.23
CA ALA A 384 -9.21 -33.21 -18.53
C ALA A 384 -7.94 -32.93 -19.32
N GLU A 385 -7.99 -33.23 -20.62
CA GLU A 385 -6.92 -32.96 -21.59
C GLU A 385 -7.09 -31.59 -22.29
N GLY A 386 -5.99 -31.00 -22.74
CA GLY A 386 -5.96 -29.75 -23.50
C GLY A 386 -6.48 -28.52 -22.75
N ALA A 387 -6.25 -28.41 -21.45
CA ALA A 387 -6.61 -27.30 -20.59
C ALA A 387 -5.40 -26.37 -20.34
N GLY A 388 -5.39 -25.15 -20.91
CA GLY A 388 -4.34 -24.14 -20.67
C GLY A 388 -4.50 -23.43 -19.32
N SER A 389 -4.67 -24.18 -18.25
CA SER A 389 -5.19 -23.70 -16.98
C SER A 389 -4.20 -22.90 -16.14
N ASN A 390 -4.71 -22.02 -15.28
CA ASN A 390 -3.96 -21.32 -14.25
C ASN A 390 -4.41 -21.74 -12.84
N ASP A 391 -5.63 -21.36 -12.46
CA ASP A 391 -6.22 -21.66 -11.15
C ASP A 391 -7.53 -22.46 -11.31
N LEU A 392 -7.96 -23.16 -10.25
CA LEU A 392 -9.13 -24.03 -10.29
C LEU A 392 -9.94 -24.03 -9.00
N ALA A 393 -11.25 -24.28 -9.12
CA ALA A 393 -12.16 -24.54 -8.02
C ALA A 393 -12.87 -25.89 -8.25
N VAL A 394 -12.99 -26.69 -7.18
CA VAL A 394 -13.66 -28.01 -7.24
C VAL A 394 -14.96 -27.96 -6.44
N THR A 395 -16.08 -28.36 -7.05
CA THR A 395 -17.40 -28.40 -6.40
C THR A 395 -17.51 -29.59 -5.43
N THR A 396 -18.53 -29.60 -4.57
CA THR A 396 -18.86 -30.82 -3.78
C THR A 396 -19.27 -32.01 -4.66
N GLY A 397 -19.74 -31.74 -5.88
CA GLY A 397 -20.03 -32.77 -6.88
C GLY A 397 -18.78 -33.39 -7.52
N GLY A 398 -17.61 -32.77 -7.33
CA GLY A 398 -16.35 -33.17 -7.97
C GLY A 398 -16.19 -32.63 -9.40
N GLU A 399 -16.96 -31.61 -9.77
CA GLU A 399 -16.77 -30.87 -11.02
C GLU A 399 -15.71 -29.77 -10.83
N VAL A 400 -15.10 -29.33 -11.92
CA VAL A 400 -13.98 -28.38 -11.87
C VAL A 400 -14.29 -27.15 -12.70
N TYR A 401 -14.19 -25.97 -12.08
CA TYR A 401 -14.03 -24.71 -12.80
C TYR A 401 -12.56 -24.36 -12.88
N PHE A 402 -12.09 -23.83 -14.01
CA PHE A 402 -10.72 -23.33 -14.12
C PHE A 402 -10.62 -22.12 -15.04
N THR A 403 -9.58 -21.33 -14.85
CA THR A 403 -9.27 -20.17 -15.70
C THR A 403 -8.20 -20.52 -16.73
N GLU A 404 -8.35 -20.01 -17.96
CA GLU A 404 -7.33 -20.01 -19.01
C GLU A 404 -7.02 -18.54 -19.37
N PRO A 405 -6.07 -17.89 -18.65
CA PRO A 405 -5.86 -16.45 -18.78
C PRO A 405 -5.50 -16.00 -20.19
N GLN A 406 -4.66 -16.78 -20.89
CA GLN A 406 -4.19 -16.46 -22.25
C GLN A 406 -5.32 -16.49 -23.28
N ALA A 407 -6.30 -17.37 -23.11
CA ALA A 407 -7.49 -17.44 -23.97
C ALA A 407 -8.65 -16.57 -23.45
N LYS A 408 -8.49 -15.93 -22.28
CA LYS A 408 -9.52 -15.10 -21.61
C LYS A 408 -10.83 -15.86 -21.37
N ARG A 409 -10.71 -17.12 -20.95
CA ARG A 409 -11.84 -18.04 -20.76
C ARG A 409 -11.91 -18.56 -19.34
N VAL A 410 -13.14 -18.77 -18.89
CA VAL A 410 -13.46 -19.61 -17.73
C VAL A 410 -14.10 -20.88 -18.26
N TRP A 411 -13.63 -22.02 -17.79
CA TRP A 411 -14.05 -23.34 -18.23
C TRP A 411 -14.70 -24.11 -17.10
N PHE A 412 -15.53 -25.07 -17.47
CA PHE A 412 -16.10 -26.09 -16.61
C PHE A 412 -15.76 -27.47 -17.14
N VAL A 413 -15.48 -28.40 -16.23
CA VAL A 413 -15.26 -29.83 -16.49
C VAL A 413 -16.21 -30.63 -15.63
N ASN A 414 -17.04 -31.46 -16.26
CA ASN A 414 -17.94 -32.35 -15.53
C ASN A 414 -17.19 -33.59 -15.00
N ARG A 415 -17.92 -34.46 -14.28
CA ARG A 415 -17.36 -35.67 -13.66
C ARG A 415 -16.88 -36.71 -14.68
N GLN A 416 -17.30 -36.62 -15.93
CA GLN A 416 -16.89 -37.48 -17.04
C GLN A 416 -15.62 -36.95 -17.75
N GLY A 417 -15.11 -35.78 -17.35
CA GLY A 417 -13.95 -35.13 -17.98
C GLY A 417 -14.30 -34.31 -19.22
N GLU A 418 -15.59 -34.11 -19.51
CA GLU A 418 -16.03 -33.27 -20.62
C GLU A 418 -15.90 -31.81 -20.24
N LYS A 419 -15.22 -31.02 -21.08
CA LYS A 419 -14.95 -29.61 -20.85
C LYS A 419 -15.76 -28.69 -21.76
N ARG A 420 -16.18 -27.54 -21.24
CA ARG A 420 -16.83 -26.47 -22.01
C ARG A 420 -16.48 -25.09 -21.46
N VAL A 421 -16.49 -24.08 -22.33
CA VAL A 421 -16.37 -22.68 -21.91
C VAL A 421 -17.67 -22.28 -21.22
N VAL A 422 -17.56 -21.65 -20.05
CA VAL A 422 -18.72 -21.13 -19.30
C VAL A 422 -18.75 -19.62 -19.24
N HIS A 423 -17.62 -18.95 -19.52
CA HIS A 423 -17.60 -17.50 -19.64
C HIS A 423 -16.41 -16.98 -20.47
N GLU A 424 -16.65 -15.89 -21.19
CA GLU A 424 -15.67 -15.06 -21.90
C GLU A 424 -15.97 -13.58 -21.59
N GLY A 425 -14.96 -12.71 -21.61
CA GLY A 425 -15.14 -11.25 -21.45
C GLY A 425 -14.40 -10.63 -20.26
N ILE A 426 -13.86 -11.45 -19.35
CA ILE A 426 -12.92 -10.98 -18.31
C ILE A 426 -11.58 -10.67 -18.99
N ALA A 427 -10.97 -9.52 -18.67
CA ALA A 427 -9.79 -9.06 -19.40
C ALA A 427 -8.57 -9.99 -19.23
N PHE A 428 -8.39 -10.51 -18.01
CA PHE A 428 -7.40 -11.54 -17.69
C PHE A 428 -7.90 -12.39 -16.50
N PRO A 429 -8.74 -13.43 -16.74
CA PRO A 429 -9.27 -14.27 -15.67
C PRO A 429 -8.12 -15.08 -15.04
N ASN A 430 -7.95 -14.97 -13.72
CA ASN A 430 -6.84 -15.61 -13.02
C ASN A 430 -7.33 -16.45 -11.83
N GLY A 431 -7.26 -15.96 -10.60
CA GLY A 431 -7.82 -16.67 -9.45
C GLY A 431 -9.30 -17.00 -9.64
N VAL A 432 -9.71 -18.21 -9.25
CA VAL A 432 -11.10 -18.67 -9.31
C VAL A 432 -11.44 -19.48 -8.06
N GLY A 433 -12.63 -19.26 -7.52
CA GLY A 433 -13.07 -19.84 -6.26
C GLY A 433 -14.59 -19.81 -6.13
N LEU A 434 -15.13 -20.66 -5.26
CA LEU A 434 -16.56 -20.70 -4.97
C LEU A 434 -16.86 -19.87 -3.72
N SER A 435 -18.08 -19.33 -3.64
CA SER A 435 -18.60 -18.84 -2.36
C SER A 435 -18.67 -19.99 -1.33
N PRO A 436 -18.71 -19.68 -0.02
CA PRO A 436 -18.79 -20.70 1.03
C PRO A 436 -19.91 -21.72 0.85
N ASP A 437 -21.05 -21.31 0.29
CA ASP A 437 -22.21 -22.16 0.01
C ASP A 437 -22.23 -22.72 -1.43
N GLN A 438 -21.19 -22.46 -2.23
CA GLN A 438 -21.05 -22.80 -3.64
C GLN A 438 -22.16 -22.26 -4.57
N SER A 439 -22.98 -21.30 -4.11
CA SER A 439 -24.00 -20.68 -4.95
C SER A 439 -23.42 -19.72 -5.99
N LEU A 440 -22.21 -19.21 -5.75
CA LEU A 440 -21.51 -18.28 -6.63
C LEU A 440 -20.14 -18.81 -7.04
N LEU A 441 -19.76 -18.53 -8.28
CA LEU A 441 -18.37 -18.60 -8.75
C LEU A 441 -17.80 -17.20 -8.80
N LEU A 442 -16.62 -17.03 -8.19
CA LEU A 442 -15.87 -15.79 -8.16
C LEU A 442 -14.63 -15.92 -9.06
N VAL A 443 -14.34 -14.90 -9.88
CA VAL A 443 -13.19 -14.90 -10.80
C VAL A 443 -12.46 -13.56 -10.74
N ALA A 444 -11.19 -13.58 -10.34
CA ALA A 444 -10.34 -12.40 -10.28
C ALA A 444 -9.90 -11.96 -11.68
N ASP A 445 -9.98 -10.65 -11.95
CA ASP A 445 -9.43 -10.02 -13.15
C ASP A 445 -8.07 -9.40 -12.80
N SER A 446 -6.96 -9.96 -13.32
CA SER A 446 -5.61 -9.43 -13.02
C SER A 446 -5.32 -8.07 -13.68
N VAL A 447 -6.16 -7.65 -14.63
CA VAL A 447 -6.03 -6.37 -15.32
C VAL A 447 -6.92 -5.32 -14.66
N ASN A 448 -8.22 -5.58 -14.55
CA ASN A 448 -9.17 -4.60 -14.00
C ASN A 448 -9.33 -4.70 -12.48
N ARG A 449 -10.04 -3.74 -11.89
CA ARG A 449 -10.26 -3.64 -10.44
C ARG A 449 -11.34 -4.57 -9.87
N TRP A 450 -11.65 -5.67 -10.53
CA TRP A 450 -12.86 -6.46 -10.25
C TRP A 450 -12.54 -7.91 -9.94
N VAL A 451 -13.21 -8.46 -8.92
CA VAL A 451 -13.54 -9.88 -8.89
C VAL A 451 -14.97 -10.02 -9.38
N TRP A 452 -15.13 -10.76 -10.46
CA TRP A 452 -16.43 -11.07 -11.05
C TRP A 452 -17.16 -12.11 -10.20
N SER A 453 -18.48 -12.00 -10.13
CA SER A 453 -19.34 -12.96 -9.44
C SER A 453 -20.42 -13.46 -10.39
N PHE A 454 -20.66 -14.77 -10.38
CA PHE A 454 -21.61 -15.47 -11.22
C PHE A 454 -22.46 -16.39 -10.37
N GLN A 455 -23.75 -16.51 -10.67
CA GLN A 455 -24.57 -17.55 -10.07
C GLN A 455 -24.30 -18.89 -10.76
N VAL A 456 -24.02 -19.92 -9.97
CA VAL A 456 -23.80 -21.29 -10.44
C VAL A 456 -25.14 -22.00 -10.64
N GLN A 457 -25.33 -22.59 -11.81
CA GLN A 457 -26.50 -23.42 -12.12
C GLN A 457 -26.21 -24.90 -11.88
N ALA A 458 -27.28 -25.71 -11.81
CA ALA A 458 -27.18 -27.14 -11.53
C ALA A 458 -26.38 -27.94 -12.58
N ASP A 459 -26.30 -27.45 -13.83
CA ASP A 459 -25.52 -28.05 -14.91
C ASP A 459 -24.07 -27.52 -14.99
N GLY A 460 -23.68 -26.67 -14.02
CA GLY A 460 -22.40 -25.98 -13.98
C GLY A 460 -22.30 -24.75 -14.89
N SER A 461 -23.38 -24.32 -15.54
CA SER A 461 -23.39 -23.06 -16.29
C SER A 461 -23.39 -21.85 -15.35
N LEU A 462 -22.92 -20.72 -15.87
CA LEU A 462 -22.81 -19.46 -15.13
C LEU A 462 -23.81 -18.46 -15.69
N VAL A 463 -24.61 -17.84 -14.80
CA VAL A 463 -25.58 -16.80 -15.16
C VAL A 463 -25.42 -15.58 -14.24
N HIS A 464 -26.02 -14.46 -14.63
CA HIS A 464 -26.02 -13.20 -13.85
C HIS A 464 -24.62 -12.67 -13.48
N GLY A 465 -23.64 -12.89 -14.37
CA GLY A 465 -22.26 -12.45 -14.19
C GLY A 465 -22.10 -10.93 -14.14
N LEU A 466 -21.49 -10.41 -13.09
CA LEU A 466 -21.21 -8.98 -12.93
C LEU A 466 -19.82 -8.73 -12.29
N PRO A 467 -19.14 -7.62 -12.62
CA PRO A 467 -17.97 -7.16 -11.88
C PRO A 467 -18.42 -6.65 -10.50
N PHE A 468 -18.31 -7.49 -9.47
CA PHE A 468 -19.02 -7.29 -8.20
C PHE A 468 -18.12 -6.79 -7.06
N HIS A 469 -17.01 -7.47 -6.77
CA HIS A 469 -16.12 -7.02 -5.70
C HIS A 469 -15.14 -5.97 -6.25
N ARG A 470 -15.21 -4.75 -5.71
CA ARG A 470 -14.39 -3.62 -6.11
C ARG A 470 -13.06 -3.61 -5.35
N LEU A 471 -11.97 -3.84 -6.05
CA LEU A 471 -10.60 -3.71 -5.56
C LEU A 471 -10.10 -2.26 -5.67
N GLU A 472 -9.23 -1.88 -4.75
CA GLU A 472 -8.37 -0.71 -4.90
C GLU A 472 -7.19 -1.05 -5.83
N ILE A 473 -6.73 -0.08 -6.61
CA ILE A 473 -5.58 -0.22 -7.51
C ILE A 473 -4.69 1.01 -7.39
N GLU A 474 -3.40 0.85 -7.64
CA GLU A 474 -2.47 1.98 -7.79
C GLU A 474 -2.79 2.73 -9.08
N ASP A 475 -2.75 4.07 -9.05
CA ASP A 475 -2.90 4.88 -10.27
C ASP A 475 -1.74 4.63 -11.26
N GLU A 476 -0.60 4.19 -10.75
CA GLU A 476 0.57 3.83 -11.54
C GLU A 476 1.40 2.74 -10.83
N THR A 477 1.82 1.71 -11.58
CA THR A 477 2.73 0.68 -11.08
C THR A 477 4.15 0.91 -11.60
N SER A 478 5.16 0.34 -10.93
CA SER A 478 6.56 0.41 -11.37
C SER A 478 6.81 -0.18 -12.77
N GLU A 479 5.88 -1.01 -13.26
CA GLU A 479 5.90 -1.64 -14.59
C GLU A 479 5.15 -0.82 -15.66
N GLY A 480 4.70 0.39 -15.33
CA GLY A 480 4.05 1.30 -16.28
C GLY A 480 2.64 0.88 -16.71
N GLN A 481 2.00 -0.05 -16.00
CA GLN A 481 0.63 -0.49 -16.29
C GLN A 481 -0.26 -0.44 -15.05
N THR A 482 -1.31 0.37 -15.10
CA THR A 482 -2.37 0.44 -14.09
C THR A 482 -3.21 -0.84 -14.15
N ARG A 483 -3.01 -1.75 -13.18
CA ARG A 483 -3.80 -2.98 -13.05
C ARG A 483 -3.88 -3.44 -11.60
N SER A 484 -4.92 -4.19 -11.26
CA SER A 484 -5.07 -4.79 -9.93
C SER A 484 -3.90 -5.72 -9.58
N GLY A 485 -3.43 -6.48 -10.58
CA GLY A 485 -2.60 -7.66 -10.35
C GLY A 485 -3.30 -8.64 -9.41
N ALA A 486 -4.64 -8.68 -9.44
CA ALA A 486 -5.42 -9.65 -8.69
C ALA A 486 -5.07 -11.05 -9.20
N ASP A 487 -4.66 -11.91 -8.30
CA ASP A 487 -4.19 -13.25 -8.62
C ASP A 487 -5.08 -14.28 -7.91
N GLY A 488 -4.53 -15.24 -7.17
CA GLY A 488 -5.30 -16.15 -6.36
C GLY A 488 -5.97 -15.50 -5.14
N PHE A 489 -7.04 -16.13 -4.67
CA PHE A 489 -7.79 -15.68 -3.50
C PHE A 489 -8.41 -16.85 -2.74
N THR A 490 -8.80 -16.60 -1.49
CA THR A 490 -9.61 -17.54 -0.70
C THR A 490 -10.85 -16.82 -0.13
N VAL A 491 -11.82 -17.59 0.37
CA VAL A 491 -12.98 -17.08 1.10
C VAL A 491 -12.99 -17.58 2.54
N ASP A 492 -13.69 -16.87 3.44
CA ASP A 492 -13.99 -17.34 4.79
C ASP A 492 -15.43 -17.80 4.95
N SER A 493 -15.75 -18.41 6.10
CA SER A 493 -17.09 -18.93 6.42
C SER A 493 -18.18 -17.86 6.52
N GLU A 494 -17.79 -16.58 6.57
CA GLU A 494 -18.72 -15.44 6.58
C GLU A 494 -18.91 -14.81 5.19
N GLY A 495 -18.21 -15.31 4.17
CA GLY A 495 -18.30 -14.84 2.78
C GLY A 495 -17.40 -13.66 2.43
N PHE A 496 -16.41 -13.31 3.28
CA PHE A 496 -15.38 -12.36 2.86
C PHE A 496 -14.43 -13.02 1.85
N VAL A 497 -13.94 -12.21 0.92
CA VAL A 497 -13.01 -12.64 -0.15
C VAL A 497 -11.65 -11.99 0.09
N TYR A 498 -10.60 -12.81 0.17
CA TYR A 498 -9.22 -12.42 0.50
C TYR A 498 -8.37 -12.52 -0.76
N VAL A 499 -8.24 -11.39 -1.47
CA VAL A 499 -7.65 -11.34 -2.81
C VAL A 499 -6.19 -10.92 -2.75
N CYS A 500 -5.29 -11.72 -3.34
CA CYS A 500 -3.90 -11.35 -3.53
C CYS A 500 -3.79 -10.28 -4.61
N THR A 501 -3.22 -9.11 -4.29
CA THR A 501 -3.11 -7.98 -5.23
C THR A 501 -1.77 -7.26 -5.06
N ARG A 502 -1.48 -6.32 -5.97
CA ARG A 502 -0.27 -5.48 -5.88
C ARG A 502 -0.19 -4.62 -4.62
N LEU A 503 -1.33 -4.16 -4.13
CA LEU A 503 -1.41 -3.34 -2.91
C LEU A 503 -1.23 -4.16 -1.62
N GLY A 504 -1.34 -5.48 -1.69
CA GLY A 504 -1.42 -6.38 -0.54
C GLY A 504 -2.62 -7.32 -0.63
N LEU A 505 -2.97 -7.93 0.50
CA LEU A 505 -4.13 -8.81 0.57
C LEU A 505 -5.38 -7.96 0.81
N GLN A 506 -6.21 -7.78 -0.21
CA GLN A 506 -7.45 -7.00 -0.11
C GLN A 506 -8.59 -7.89 0.35
N ILE A 507 -9.27 -7.47 1.42
CA ILE A 507 -10.38 -8.20 2.01
C ILE A 507 -11.68 -7.51 1.60
N SER A 508 -12.46 -8.15 0.75
CA SER A 508 -13.77 -7.66 0.31
C SER A 508 -14.88 -8.29 1.13
N ASP A 509 -15.84 -7.48 1.55
CA ASP A 509 -17.03 -7.98 2.24
C ASP A 509 -18.01 -8.67 1.26
N PRO A 510 -19.00 -9.43 1.77
CA PRO A 510 -20.01 -10.07 0.94
C PRO A 510 -20.84 -9.09 0.07
N ALA A 511 -20.83 -7.79 0.40
CA ALA A 511 -21.51 -6.75 -0.37
C ALA A 511 -20.63 -6.15 -1.48
N GLY A 512 -19.41 -6.68 -1.71
CA GLY A 512 -18.53 -6.26 -2.79
C GLY A 512 -17.58 -5.11 -2.45
N ARG A 513 -17.51 -4.67 -1.20
CA ARG A 513 -16.68 -3.52 -0.78
C ARG A 513 -15.34 -4.00 -0.21
N THR A 514 -14.22 -3.45 -0.70
CA THR A 514 -12.92 -3.62 -0.03
C THR A 514 -12.95 -2.96 1.36
N SER A 515 -12.93 -3.80 2.39
CA SER A 515 -13.04 -3.44 3.81
C SER A 515 -11.69 -3.20 4.47
N ALA A 516 -10.66 -3.97 4.09
CA ALA A 516 -9.33 -3.85 4.64
C ALA A 516 -8.25 -4.28 3.63
N VAL A 517 -7.01 -3.85 3.86
CA VAL A 517 -5.84 -4.31 3.10
C VAL A 517 -4.74 -4.70 4.07
N LEU A 518 -4.32 -5.97 4.07
CA LEU A 518 -3.15 -6.41 4.85
C LEU A 518 -1.86 -6.16 4.07
N LEU A 519 -0.81 -5.72 4.75
CA LEU A 519 0.46 -5.42 4.10
C LEU A 519 1.16 -6.69 3.64
N LYS A 520 1.93 -6.55 2.55
CA LYS A 520 2.71 -7.63 1.93
C LYS A 520 3.83 -8.13 2.87
N PRO A 521 4.02 -9.45 3.03
CA PRO A 521 5.15 -9.98 3.79
C PRO A 521 6.47 -9.67 3.06
N GLY A 522 7.44 -9.09 3.78
CA GLY A 522 8.78 -8.80 3.25
C GLY A 522 8.79 -7.91 2.00
N GLY A 523 7.72 -7.14 1.74
CA GLY A 523 7.57 -6.32 0.54
C GLY A 523 7.36 -7.09 -0.78
N LYS A 524 7.23 -8.42 -0.74
CA LYS A 524 7.05 -9.26 -1.93
C LYS A 524 5.58 -9.27 -2.38
N ASN A 525 5.35 -9.32 -3.68
CA ASN A 525 4.00 -9.55 -4.19
C ASN A 525 3.53 -10.94 -3.75
N ILE A 526 2.29 -11.00 -3.28
CA ILE A 526 1.60 -12.25 -2.95
C ILE A 526 0.89 -12.75 -4.20
N SER A 527 0.99 -14.06 -4.46
CA SER A 527 0.42 -14.71 -5.63
C SER A 527 -0.90 -15.40 -5.31
N ASN A 528 -1.02 -16.05 -4.15
CA ASN A 528 -2.20 -16.83 -3.81
C ASN A 528 -2.31 -17.05 -2.29
N ALA A 529 -3.47 -17.49 -1.81
CA ALA A 529 -3.77 -17.59 -0.39
C ALA A 529 -4.73 -18.73 -0.06
N VAL A 530 -4.57 -19.34 1.12
CA VAL A 530 -5.50 -20.36 1.63
C VAL A 530 -5.58 -20.31 3.15
N PHE A 531 -6.78 -20.50 3.70
CA PHE A 531 -6.93 -20.78 5.13
C PHE A 531 -6.56 -22.22 5.42
N ALA A 532 -5.79 -22.45 6.48
CA ALA A 532 -5.31 -23.77 6.85
C ALA A 532 -5.13 -23.93 8.37
N GLY A 533 -4.54 -25.06 8.77
CA GLY A 533 -4.57 -25.55 10.13
C GLY A 533 -5.89 -26.28 10.43
N PRO A 534 -5.96 -27.03 11.54
CA PRO A 534 -7.10 -27.89 11.88
C PRO A 534 -8.39 -27.08 12.12
N SER A 535 -8.26 -25.80 12.47
CA SER A 535 -9.39 -24.89 12.69
C SER A 535 -9.62 -23.90 11.54
N LEU A 536 -8.85 -23.99 10.45
CA LEU A 536 -8.87 -23.07 9.31
C LEU A 536 -8.77 -21.60 9.70
N ASP A 537 -8.06 -21.27 10.79
CA ASP A 537 -7.92 -19.93 11.33
C ASP A 537 -6.54 -19.31 11.05
N THR A 538 -5.70 -20.01 10.29
CA THR A 538 -4.39 -19.53 9.89
C THR A 538 -4.35 -19.32 8.39
N LEU A 539 -4.10 -18.09 7.94
CA LEU A 539 -3.97 -17.79 6.52
C LEU A 539 -2.53 -18.02 6.07
N TYR A 540 -2.35 -18.84 5.04
CA TYR A 540 -1.09 -19.00 4.33
C TYR A 540 -1.13 -18.21 3.03
N VAL A 541 -0.02 -17.60 2.67
CA VAL A 541 0.15 -16.88 1.40
C VAL A 541 1.44 -17.30 0.71
N THR A 542 1.37 -17.48 -0.60
CA THR A 542 2.53 -17.68 -1.47
C THR A 542 3.02 -16.31 -1.94
N ALA A 543 4.33 -16.08 -1.92
CA ALA A 543 4.92 -14.76 -2.17
C ALA A 543 6.31 -14.85 -2.80
N GLY A 544 6.35 -14.95 -4.14
CA GLY A 544 7.60 -15.09 -4.88
C GLY A 544 8.30 -16.42 -4.56
N ASP A 545 9.46 -16.36 -3.93
CA ASP A 545 10.30 -17.51 -3.54
C ASP A 545 10.00 -18.05 -2.13
N HIS A 546 8.87 -17.64 -1.53
CA HIS A 546 8.57 -17.83 -0.12
C HIS A 546 7.10 -18.19 0.14
N VAL A 547 6.87 -18.87 1.27
CA VAL A 547 5.53 -19.05 1.86
C VAL A 547 5.50 -18.43 3.25
N TYR A 548 4.45 -17.69 3.54
CA TYR A 548 4.20 -17.06 4.84
C TYR A 548 2.89 -17.55 5.44
N ARG A 549 2.75 -17.44 6.76
CA ARG A 549 1.49 -17.64 7.47
C ARG A 549 1.21 -16.52 8.45
N ARG A 550 -0.08 -16.35 8.79
CA ARG A 550 -0.52 -15.44 9.84
C ARG A 550 -1.82 -15.94 10.47
N PRO A 551 -1.93 -15.93 11.82
CA PRO A 551 -3.21 -16.18 12.50
C PRO A 551 -4.26 -15.12 12.13
N MET A 552 -5.49 -15.58 11.93
CA MET A 552 -6.64 -14.77 11.57
C MET A 552 -7.69 -14.82 12.66
N LYS A 553 -8.52 -13.79 12.74
CA LYS A 553 -9.70 -13.73 13.64
C LYS A 553 -10.94 -14.38 13.02
N ARG A 554 -10.78 -15.06 11.88
CA ARG A 554 -11.84 -15.62 11.05
C ARG A 554 -11.41 -16.99 10.56
N GLN A 555 -12.40 -17.80 10.21
CA GLN A 555 -12.21 -19.19 9.81
C GLN A 555 -12.49 -19.36 8.32
N GLY A 556 -11.62 -20.05 7.61
CA GLY A 556 -11.84 -20.50 6.25
C GLY A 556 -12.95 -21.53 6.13
N VAL A 557 -13.11 -22.04 4.91
CA VAL A 557 -14.03 -23.15 4.60
C VAL A 557 -13.27 -24.26 3.91
N PHE A 558 -13.61 -25.51 4.23
CA PHE A 558 -13.16 -26.62 3.42
C PHE A 558 -13.96 -26.63 2.12
N PRO A 559 -13.32 -26.72 0.95
CA PRO A 559 -14.00 -26.70 -0.34
C PRO A 559 -15.11 -27.74 -0.48
N TRP A 560 -14.94 -28.91 0.11
CA TRP A 560 -15.91 -30.01 0.08
C TRP A 560 -16.93 -29.99 1.22
N LYS A 561 -16.91 -28.98 2.10
CA LYS A 561 -17.89 -28.79 3.19
C LYS A 561 -18.52 -27.40 3.09
N PRO A 562 -19.51 -27.20 2.20
CA PRO A 562 -20.16 -25.91 2.04
C PRO A 562 -20.77 -25.43 3.35
N SER A 563 -20.70 -24.13 3.58
CA SER A 563 -21.31 -23.47 4.73
C SER A 563 -22.12 -22.27 4.27
N GLN A 564 -23.35 -22.15 4.75
CA GLN A 564 -24.17 -20.98 4.46
C GLN A 564 -23.59 -19.74 5.18
N PRO A 565 -23.15 -18.69 4.44
CA PRO A 565 -22.67 -17.48 5.07
C PRO A 565 -23.84 -16.74 5.75
N PRO A 566 -23.57 -15.94 6.81
CA PRO A 566 -24.60 -15.13 7.44
C PRO A 566 -25.13 -14.09 6.45
N LYS A 567 -26.39 -13.68 6.63
CA LYS A 567 -26.96 -12.60 5.84
C LYS A 567 -26.10 -11.33 6.00
N PRO A 568 -25.63 -10.70 4.90
CA PRO A 568 -24.83 -9.50 4.99
C PRO A 568 -25.57 -8.39 5.75
N ARG A 569 -24.85 -7.70 6.65
CA ARG A 569 -25.36 -6.48 7.29
C ARG A 569 -25.17 -5.33 6.30
N LEU A 570 -26.27 -4.75 5.82
CA LEU A 570 -26.27 -3.62 4.88
C LEU A 570 -25.79 -2.34 5.55
#